data_AF-A0A7D5SLF4-F1
#
_entry.id   AF-A0A7D5SLF4-F1
#
_cell.length_a   1.000
_cell.length_b   1.000
_cell.length_c   1.000
_cell.angle_alpha   90.00
_cell.angle_beta   90.00
_cell.angle_gamma   90.00
#
_symmetry.space_group_name_H-M   'P 1'
#
loop_
_entity.id
_entity.type
_entity.pdbx_description
1 polymer ?
#
loop_
_entity_poly.entity_id
_entity_poly.type
_entity_poly.pdbx_seq_one_letter_code
_entity_poly.pdbx_strand_id
1 'polypeptide(L)'
;MFRIGLEHQEDGKVVPVITTGSIVWGVLLRSAIIIFASFIFMSIIDNRKYWWLMLLLLWLFAAYPGWKQFQFYKEHLKEVSESTLCGQCIHFDETSQLCKLYDEHISEDYIPCGGVDWEPKTFEDKEN
;
A
#
# COMPACT_ATOMS: atom_id res chain seq x y z
N MET A 1 -11.65 7.76 -3.70
CA MET A 1 -10.54 8.70 -3.94
C MET A 1 -9.25 7.90 -3.93
N PHE A 2 -8.52 7.81 -5.04
CA PHE A 2 -7.18 7.25 -5.05
C PHE A 2 -6.28 8.24 -4.33
N ARG A 3 -5.77 7.89 -3.14
CA ARG A 3 -4.76 8.69 -2.47
C ARG A 3 -3.42 8.33 -3.12
N ILE A 4 -3.05 9.10 -4.13
CA ILE A 4 -1.74 9.03 -4.78
C ILE A 4 -1.07 10.36 -4.45
N GLY A 5 0.00 10.33 -3.67
CA GLY A 5 0.73 11.53 -3.27
C GLY A 5 1.71 11.24 -2.14
N LEU A 6 2.69 12.12 -1.96
CA LEU A 6 3.53 12.21 -0.77
C LEU A 6 2.93 13.34 0.08
N GLU A 7 2.56 13.09 1.33
CA GLU A 7 2.17 14.16 2.25
C GLU A 7 3.45 14.72 2.83
N HIS A 8 3.72 15.99 2.53
CA HIS A 8 4.74 16.74 3.24
C HIS A 8 4.15 17.11 4.60
N GLN A 9 4.65 16.48 5.66
CA GLN A 9 4.34 16.87 7.03
C GLN A 9 5.15 18.14 7.37
N GLU A 10 4.56 19.10 8.09
CA GLU A 10 5.18 20.40 8.40
C GLU A 10 6.52 20.32 9.15
N ASP A 11 6.91 19.14 9.65
CA ASP A 11 8.19 18.84 10.28
C ASP A 11 9.33 18.46 9.29
N GLY A 12 9.11 18.59 7.98
CA GLY A 12 10.11 18.23 6.96
C GLY A 12 10.30 16.72 6.77
N LYS A 13 9.51 15.90 7.46
CA LYS A 13 9.47 14.44 7.26
C LYS A 13 8.56 14.10 6.08
N VAL A 14 9.12 13.46 5.07
CA VAL A 14 8.38 12.95 3.90
C VAL A 14 7.86 11.57 4.25
N VAL A 15 6.55 11.46 4.53
CA VAL A 15 5.92 10.16 4.78
C VAL A 15 5.29 9.64 3.47
N PRO A 16 5.61 8.40 3.04
CA PRO A 16 4.90 7.78 1.93
C PRO A 16 3.44 7.54 2.35
N VAL A 17 2.50 8.21 1.68
CA VAL A 17 1.04 8.09 1.94
C VAL A 17 0.51 6.70 1.57
N ILE A 18 1.30 5.94 0.82
CA ILE A 18 0.95 4.64 0.29
C ILE A 18 1.65 3.57 1.12
N THR A 19 1.02 3.13 2.20
CA THR A 19 1.39 1.89 2.89
C THR A 19 0.48 0.75 2.41
N THR A 20 0.95 -0.49 2.54
CA THR A 20 0.12 -1.69 2.28
C THR A 20 -1.20 -1.64 3.07
N GLY A 21 -1.16 -1.18 4.32
CA GLY A 21 -2.35 -0.97 5.16
C GLY A 21 -3.34 0.03 4.57
N SER A 22 -2.87 1.17 4.04
CA SER A 22 -3.72 2.18 3.39
C SER A 22 -4.42 1.63 2.14
N ILE A 23 -3.73 0.80 1.36
CA ILE A 23 -4.31 0.12 0.18
C ILE A 23 -5.43 -0.84 0.62
N VAL A 24 -5.16 -1.71 1.60
CA VAL A 24 -6.13 -2.68 2.13
C VAL A 24 -7.36 -1.97 2.70
N TRP A 25 -7.15 -0.93 3.51
CA TRP A 25 -8.23 -0.11 4.06
C TRP A 25 -9.11 0.50 2.95
N GLY A 26 -8.47 1.04 1.91
CA GLY A 26 -9.16 1.58 0.76
C GLY A 26 -10.02 0.55 0.02
N VAL A 27 -9.54 -0.68 -0.13
CA VAL A 27 -10.30 -1.77 -0.79
C VAL A 27 -11.47 -2.18 0.09
N LEU A 28 -11.26 -2.35 1.40
CA LEU A 28 -12.32 -2.69 2.36
C LEU A 28 -13.45 -1.65 2.33
N LEU A 29 -13.12 -0.36 2.43
CA LEU A 29 -14.11 0.71 2.39
C LEU A 29 -14.93 0.70 1.09
N ARG A 30 -14.27 0.55 -0.07
CA ARG A 30 -14.96 0.49 -1.37
C ARG A 30 -15.87 -0.73 -1.46
N SER A 31 -15.39 -1.89 -1.01
CA SER A 31 -16.19 -3.12 -0.99
C SER A 31 -17.42 -2.99 -0.09
N ALA A 32 -17.28 -2.39 1.10
CA ALA A 32 -18.40 -2.15 2.01
C ALA A 32 -19.47 -1.24 1.39
N ILE A 33 -19.06 -0.15 0.73
CA ILE A 33 -19.98 0.76 0.02
C ILE A 33 -20.70 0.03 -1.11
N ILE A 34 -19.98 -0.75 -1.92
CA ILE A 34 -20.57 -1.50 -3.04
C ILE A 34 -21.58 -2.53 -2.51
N ILE A 35 -21.22 -3.31 -1.49
CA ILE A 35 -22.11 -4.31 -0.88
C ILE A 35 -23.37 -3.64 -0.33
N PHE A 36 -23.22 -2.54 0.41
CA PHE A 36 -24.36 -1.79 0.94
C PHE A 36 -25.28 -1.27 -0.16
N ALA A 37 -24.70 -0.68 -1.22
CA ALA A 37 -25.46 -0.23 -2.38
C ALA A 37 -26.15 -1.40 -3.11
N SER A 38 -25.50 -2.56 -3.21
CA SER A 38 -26.07 -3.78 -3.80
C SER A 38 -27.31 -4.25 -3.04
N PHE A 39 -27.28 -4.21 -1.70
CA PHE A 39 -28.44 -4.58 -0.87
C PHE A 39 -29.63 -3.66 -1.12
N ILE A 40 -29.40 -2.34 -1.15
CA ILE A 40 -30.46 -1.36 -1.47
C ILE A 40 -31.02 -1.61 -2.88
N PHE A 41 -30.14 -1.83 -3.85
CA PHE A 41 -30.54 -2.08 -5.24
C PHE A 41 -31.38 -3.35 -5.40
N MET A 42 -31.00 -4.45 -4.73
CA MET A 42 -31.78 -5.69 -4.72
C MET A 42 -33.12 -5.55 -4.00
N SER A 43 -33.22 -4.68 -2.99
CA SER A 43 -34.49 -4.42 -2.31
C SER A 43 -35.51 -3.70 -3.21
N ILE A 44 -35.04 -2.94 -4.20
CA ILE A 44 -35.91 -2.18 -5.12
C ILE A 44 -36.27 -3.05 -6.32
N ILE A 45 -35.32 -3.82 -6.83
CA ILE A 45 -35.48 -4.64 -8.02
C ILE A 45 -35.53 -6.09 -7.53
N ASP A 46 -36.75 -6.62 -7.41
CA ASP A 46 -37.08 -7.99 -6.96
C ASP A 46 -36.49 -9.11 -7.87
N ASN A 47 -35.59 -8.76 -8.78
CA ASN A 47 -34.87 -9.64 -9.69
C ASN A 47 -33.55 -10.13 -9.09
N ARG A 48 -33.63 -11.23 -8.33
CA ARG A 48 -32.46 -12.03 -7.92
C ARG A 48 -31.58 -12.55 -9.07
N LYS A 49 -32.07 -12.52 -10.33
CA LYS A 49 -31.34 -12.99 -11.51
C LYS A 49 -30.03 -12.24 -11.78
N TYR A 50 -29.92 -10.98 -11.36
CA TYR A 50 -28.77 -10.12 -11.67
C TYR A 50 -27.71 -10.06 -10.56
N TRP A 51 -27.76 -10.95 -9.56
CA TRP A 51 -26.79 -10.98 -8.47
C TRP A 51 -25.33 -11.04 -8.97
N TRP A 52 -25.05 -11.77 -10.06
CA TRP A 52 -23.71 -11.87 -10.63
C TRP A 52 -23.15 -10.51 -11.11
N LEU A 53 -23.99 -9.54 -11.49
CA LEU A 53 -23.54 -8.18 -11.83
C LEU A 53 -22.93 -7.47 -10.62
N MET A 54 -23.36 -7.80 -9.40
CA MET A 54 -22.79 -7.23 -8.18
C MET A 54 -21.38 -7.77 -7.92
N LEU A 55 -21.11 -9.03 -8.25
CA LEU A 55 -19.75 -9.59 -8.21
C LEU A 55 -18.84 -8.91 -9.23
N LEU A 56 -19.37 -8.64 -10.44
CA LEU A 56 -18.63 -7.92 -11.48
C LEU A 56 -18.33 -6.48 -11.05
N LEU A 57 -19.31 -5.77 -10.48
CA LEU A 57 -19.12 -4.43 -9.91
C LEU A 57 -18.06 -4.42 -8.80
N LEU A 58 -18.10 -5.38 -7.88
CA LEU A 58 -17.12 -5.48 -6.80
C LEU A 58 -15.72 -5.73 -7.34
N TRP A 59 -15.58 -6.61 -8.34
CA TRP A 59 -14.30 -6.84 -8.99
C TRP A 59 -13.78 -5.58 -9.69
N LEU A 60 -14.62 -4.89 -10.45
CA LEU A 60 -14.21 -3.75 -11.28
C LEU A 60 -13.94 -2.48 -10.45
N PHE A 61 -14.69 -2.26 -9.37
CA PHE A 61 -14.61 -1.03 -8.56
C PHE A 61 -13.87 -1.18 -7.22
N ALA A 62 -13.65 -2.40 -6.72
CA ALA A 62 -12.83 -2.62 -5.52
C ALA A 62 -11.56 -3.40 -5.81
N ALA A 63 -11.66 -4.57 -6.45
CA ALA A 63 -10.50 -5.45 -6.64
C ALA A 63 -9.49 -4.88 -7.67
N TYR A 64 -9.96 -4.51 -8.86
CA TYR A 64 -9.11 -3.93 -9.92
C TYR A 64 -8.34 -2.67 -9.48
N PRO A 65 -8.98 -1.65 -8.89
CA PRO A 65 -8.25 -0.46 -8.45
C PRO A 65 -7.34 -0.74 -7.24
N GLY A 66 -7.67 -1.73 -6.40
CA GLY A 66 -6.80 -2.20 -5.33
C GLY A 66 -5.53 -2.87 -5.88
N TRP A 67 -5.70 -3.77 -6.85
CA TRP A 67 -4.59 -4.44 -7.52
C TRP A 67 -3.68 -3.46 -8.26
N LYS A 68 -4.24 -2.48 -8.98
CA LYS A 68 -3.46 -1.45 -9.66
C LYS A 68 -2.64 -0.59 -8.69
N GLN A 69 -3.22 -0.22 -7.54
CA GLN A 69 -2.49 0.51 -6.49
C GLN A 69 -1.36 -0.35 -5.89
N PHE A 70 -1.60 -1.64 -5.69
CA PHE A 70 -0.58 -2.55 -5.17
C PHE A 70 0.60 -2.73 -6.13
N GLN A 71 0.34 -2.85 -7.44
CA GLN A 71 1.40 -2.93 -8.44
C GLN A 71 2.26 -1.66 -8.44
N PHE A 72 1.61 -0.49 -8.43
CA PHE A 72 2.32 0.80 -8.37
C PHE A 72 3.19 0.93 -7.11
N TYR A 73 2.65 0.54 -5.95
CA TYR A 73 3.40 0.53 -4.69
C TYR A 73 4.63 -0.38 -4.77
N LYS A 74 4.47 -1.59 -5.31
CA LYS A 74 5.56 -2.56 -5.44
C LYS A 74 6.68 -2.05 -6.35
N GLU A 75 6.32 -1.38 -7.45
CA GLU A 75 7.28 -0.80 -8.38
C GLU A 75 8.08 0.33 -7.72
N HIS A 76 7.40 1.25 -7.03
CA HIS A 76 8.06 2.33 -6.30
C HIS A 76 8.93 1.81 -5.14
N LEU A 77 8.47 0.79 -4.42
CA LEU A 77 9.24 0.16 -3.35
C LEU A 77 10.53 -0.48 -3.86
N LYS A 78 10.45 -1.10 -5.04
CA LYS A 78 11.61 -1.66 -5.71
C LYS A 78 12.59 -0.57 -6.13
N GLU A 79 12.08 0.53 -6.69
CA GLU A 79 12.90 1.69 -7.07
C GLU A 79 13.62 2.30 -5.86
N VAL A 80 12.91 2.58 -4.76
CA VAL A 80 13.51 3.07 -3.50
C VAL A 80 14.53 2.07 -2.95
N SER A 81 14.24 0.77 -2.98
CA SER A 81 15.15 -0.27 -2.50
C SER A 81 16.42 -0.41 -3.36
N GLU A 82 16.33 -0.13 -4.67
CA GLU A 82 17.48 -0.21 -5.59
C GLU A 82 18.29 1.08 -5.62
N SER A 83 17.64 2.24 -5.45
CA SER A 83 18.28 3.56 -5.49
C SER A 83 18.90 3.98 -4.16
N THR A 84 18.39 3.48 -3.03
CA THR A 84 18.86 3.84 -1.69
C THR A 84 19.70 2.73 -1.04
N LEU A 85 20.64 3.12 -0.17
CA LEU A 85 21.42 2.18 0.64
C LEU A 85 20.51 1.34 1.57
N CYS A 86 19.34 1.86 1.95
CA CYS A 86 18.40 1.21 2.86
C CYS A 86 17.90 -0.15 2.34
N GLY A 87 17.78 -0.37 1.03
CA GLY A 87 17.28 -1.63 0.49
C GLY A 87 18.14 -2.86 0.83
N GLN A 88 19.43 -2.63 1.08
CA GLN A 88 20.39 -3.66 1.49
C GLN A 88 20.56 -3.76 3.00
N CYS A 89 19.85 -2.93 3.78
CA CYS A 89 19.96 -2.88 5.23
C CYS A 89 19.11 -3.98 5.91
N ILE A 90 19.62 -4.59 6.98
CA ILE A 90 18.88 -5.56 7.80
C ILE A 90 17.67 -4.92 8.52
N HIS A 91 17.77 -3.64 8.84
CA HIS A 91 16.73 -2.89 9.55
C HIS A 91 15.58 -2.42 8.64
N PHE A 92 15.65 -2.69 7.33
CA PHE A 92 14.63 -2.26 6.39
C PHE A 92 13.43 -3.22 6.35
N ASP A 93 12.22 -2.67 6.45
CA ASP A 93 10.97 -3.40 6.26
C ASP A 93 10.35 -3.15 4.88
N GLU A 94 10.37 -4.19 4.05
CA GLU A 94 9.82 -4.16 2.69
C GLU A 94 8.29 -4.05 2.63
N THR A 95 7.58 -4.33 3.73
CA THR A 95 6.10 -4.29 3.75
C THR A 95 5.53 -2.91 4.07
N SER A 96 6.35 -2.08 4.72
CA SER A 96 5.93 -0.81 5.30
C SER A 96 6.86 0.37 4.96
N GLN A 97 7.92 0.15 4.18
CA GLN A 97 8.91 1.18 3.80
C GLN A 97 9.48 1.92 5.01
N LEU A 98 9.72 1.20 6.11
CA LEU A 98 10.21 1.78 7.36
C LEU A 98 11.57 1.20 7.76
N CYS A 99 12.37 2.03 8.44
CA CYS A 99 13.55 1.59 9.16
C CYS A 99 13.15 1.16 10.57
N LYS A 100 13.28 -0.14 10.90
CA LYS A 100 12.84 -0.71 12.19
C LYS A 100 13.60 -0.15 13.38
N LEU A 101 14.83 0.29 13.16
CA LEU A 101 15.70 0.85 14.19
C LEU A 101 15.24 2.25 14.64
N TYR A 102 14.83 3.07 13.67
CA TYR A 102 14.46 4.47 13.89
C TYR A 102 12.94 4.69 13.91
N ASP A 103 12.15 3.69 13.49
CA ASP A 103 10.70 3.75 13.30
C ASP A 103 10.26 4.89 12.37
N GLU A 104 11.10 5.17 11.37
CA GLU A 104 10.89 6.25 10.40
C GLU A 104 10.76 5.68 8.99
N HIS A 105 9.88 6.31 8.19
CA HIS A 105 9.69 5.92 6.79
C HIS A 105 10.85 6.43 5.93
N ILE A 106 11.24 5.61 4.95
CA ILE A 106 12.30 5.92 4.00
C ILE A 106 11.68 6.48 2.72
N SER A 107 12.35 7.44 2.09
CA SER A 107 12.04 7.91 0.74
C SER A 107 13.33 8.02 -0.09
N GLU A 108 13.21 8.32 -1.38
CA GLU A 108 14.39 8.50 -2.26
C GLU A 108 15.34 9.58 -1.74
N ASP A 109 14.79 10.65 -1.16
CA ASP A 109 15.55 11.81 -0.66
C ASP A 109 15.80 11.78 0.86
N TYR A 110 15.26 10.78 1.58
CA TYR A 110 15.31 10.73 3.03
C TYR A 110 15.75 9.36 3.57
N ILE A 111 16.93 9.37 4.20
CA ILE A 111 17.55 8.21 4.84
C ILE A 111 17.64 8.48 6.36
N PRO A 112 16.83 7.80 7.20
CA PRO A 112 16.74 8.09 8.65
C PRO A 112 18.07 8.04 9.40
N CYS A 113 18.87 6.99 9.18
CA CYS A 113 20.14 6.79 9.87
C CYS A 113 21.33 7.52 9.23
N GLY A 114 21.12 8.22 8.10
CA GLY A 114 22.18 8.86 7.32
C GLY A 114 23.31 7.92 6.85
N GLY A 115 23.13 6.60 6.96
CA GLY A 115 24.14 5.58 6.70
C GLY A 115 25.08 5.26 7.87
N VAL A 116 24.91 5.86 9.05
CA VAL A 116 25.80 5.64 10.21
C VAL A 116 25.58 4.26 10.83
N ASP A 117 24.32 3.90 11.07
CA ASP A 117 23.93 2.60 11.64
C ASP A 117 23.43 1.63 10.56
N TRP A 118 23.99 1.73 9.35
CA TRP A 118 23.66 0.83 8.27
C TRP A 118 24.38 -0.51 8.43
N GLU A 119 23.64 -1.60 8.32
CA GLU A 119 24.17 -2.96 8.43
C GLU A 119 23.67 -3.82 7.26
N PRO A 120 24.55 -4.55 6.54
CA PRO A 120 24.14 -5.35 5.40
C PRO A 120 23.27 -6.54 5.83
N LYS A 121 22.25 -6.87 5.03
CA LYS A 121 21.50 -8.14 5.16
C LYS A 121 22.48 -9.31 5.09
N THR A 122 22.50 -10.15 6.13
CA THR A 122 23.36 -11.34 6.15
C THR A 122 22.73 -12.43 5.27
N PHE A 123 23.52 -13.37 4.74
CA PHE A 123 23.03 -14.42 3.84
C PHE A 123 21.91 -15.28 4.43
N GLU A 124 21.77 -15.33 5.76
CA GLU A 124 20.71 -16.05 6.47
C GLU A 124 19.34 -15.36 6.36
N ASP A 125 19.28 -14.05 6.08
CA ASP A 125 18.03 -13.28 5.98
C ASP A 125 17.32 -13.42 4.62
N LYS A 126 17.91 -14.13 3.65
CA LYS A 126 17.34 -14.32 2.30
C LYS A 126 16.45 -15.58 2.16
N GLU A 127 16.36 -16.43 3.18
CA GLU A 127 15.62 -17.71 3.13
C GLU A 127 14.22 -17.69 3.80
N ASN A 128 13.79 -16.56 4.38
CA ASN A 128 12.45 -16.42 4.99
C ASN A 128 11.54 -15.45 4.24
#